data_AF-A0A2T4B427-F1
#
_entry.id   AF-A0A2T4B427-F1
#
_cell.length_a   1.000
_cell.length_b   1.000
_cell.length_c   1.000
_cell.angle_alpha   90.00
_cell.angle_beta   90.00
_cell.angle_gamma   90.00
#
_symmetry.space_group_name_H-M   'P 1'
#
loop_
_entity.id
_entity.type
_entity.pdbx_description
1 polymer ?
#
loop_
_entity_poly.entity_id
_entity_poly.type
_entity_poly.pdbx_seq_one_letter_code
_entity_poly.pdbx_strand_id
1 'polypeptide(L)'
;MEATKKSLRTDENGSADPDGTVITNGDHDYLDNSENRPYPVLPDDGYPQSYEFGAWRAGGIRFAPLRMPFPRRLQTAAVFFHCMTIVVLISMFWFTCANPLTWPLLVPYLVHLSVSNAATNGKLSYRSEYLRSLPLWRFFASYFPMRLHKTHNLPPDRRYIFGYHPHGIISHGAWSAFGTNALGFAEKFPGITNTLLTLESNFRLPFYRDYILAMGMASVSKESIRNTLTRGGPNNDGRGRAVTIVIGGARESLEAEPGTMRLILKGRKGFVKMALRTGADLVPVLAFGENDLYDQLSPKTHPMVHKFQMFVLKVFKFTLPALHGRGILNYDVGLMPYRRPVNVVVGKPIRIDTEPCEQPAQEDVDRYHDLYMEEIEKIWEAYKDQFAKGRTSELVISA
;
A
#
# COMPACT_ATOMS: atom_id res chain seq x y z
N MET A 1 -27.96 23.36 -56.15
CA MET A 1 -27.59 23.96 -54.85
C MET A 1 -27.21 22.83 -53.92
N GLU A 2 -26.06 23.00 -53.26
CA GLU A 2 -25.37 22.10 -52.33
C GLU A 2 -24.87 20.75 -52.87
N ALA A 3 -23.63 20.82 -53.37
CA ALA A 3 -22.70 19.71 -53.46
C ALA A 3 -21.98 19.57 -52.11
N THR A 4 -21.88 18.36 -51.57
CA THR A 4 -20.85 18.05 -50.56
C THR A 4 -20.08 16.80 -50.97
N LYS A 5 -18.79 17.08 -51.20
CA LYS A 5 -17.69 16.21 -51.63
C LYS A 5 -17.53 15.00 -50.71
N LYS A 6 -17.46 13.83 -51.31
CA LYS A 6 -16.83 12.61 -50.75
C LYS A 6 -15.32 12.79 -50.89
N SER A 7 -14.58 12.83 -49.77
CA SER A 7 -13.11 12.84 -49.77
C SER A 7 -12.60 11.56 -49.14
N LEU A 8 -12.03 10.69 -49.98
CA LEU A 8 -11.10 9.63 -49.58
C LEU A 8 -9.71 10.23 -49.29
N ARG A 9 -8.91 9.46 -48.54
CA ARG A 9 -7.47 9.58 -48.17
C ARG A 9 -7.27 10.05 -46.72
N THR A 10 -6.44 9.40 -45.91
CA THR A 10 -5.42 8.36 -46.14
C THR A 10 -5.13 7.71 -44.79
N ASP A 11 -5.08 6.38 -44.75
CA ASP A 11 -4.54 5.62 -43.63
C ASP A 11 -3.01 5.80 -43.61
N GLU A 12 -2.47 6.32 -42.51
CA GLU A 12 -1.02 6.30 -42.25
C GLU A 12 -0.71 5.40 -41.05
N ASN A 13 -0.18 4.23 -41.41
CA ASN A 13 0.89 3.49 -40.73
C ASN A 13 0.66 2.93 -39.33
N GLY A 14 -0.08 1.82 -39.26
CA GLY A 14 0.25 0.72 -38.35
C GLY A 14 1.10 -0.32 -39.11
N SER A 15 2.39 -0.43 -38.80
CA SER A 15 3.21 -1.53 -39.31
C SER A 15 2.83 -2.81 -38.56
N ALA A 16 2.21 -3.75 -39.27
CA ALA A 16 1.89 -5.07 -38.74
C ALA A 16 3.14 -5.98 -38.77
N ASP A 17 3.44 -6.62 -37.64
CA ASP A 17 4.31 -7.80 -37.55
C ASP A 17 3.52 -9.03 -38.08
N PRO A 18 4.15 -10.10 -38.60
CA PRO A 18 3.46 -11.16 -39.35
C PRO A 18 2.44 -11.99 -38.54
N ASP A 19 2.39 -11.83 -37.22
CA ASP A 19 1.52 -12.61 -36.32
C ASP A 19 0.20 -11.90 -35.94
N GLY A 20 -0.11 -10.73 -36.52
CA GLY A 20 -1.47 -10.15 -36.41
C GLY A 20 -1.86 -9.62 -35.02
N THR A 21 -0.89 -9.39 -34.13
CA THR A 21 -1.15 -8.77 -32.82
C THR A 21 -1.21 -7.25 -32.97
N VAL A 22 -2.35 -6.63 -32.65
CA VAL A 22 -2.49 -5.17 -32.63
C VAL A 22 -1.79 -4.63 -31.39
N ILE A 23 -0.56 -4.11 -31.58
CA ILE A 23 0.19 -3.41 -30.53
C ILE A 23 -0.50 -2.06 -30.28
N THR A 24 -0.96 -1.84 -29.06
CA THR A 24 -1.51 -0.53 -28.67
C THR A 24 -0.39 0.36 -28.14
N ASN A 25 -0.58 1.69 -28.15
CA ASN A 25 0.42 2.64 -27.63
C ASN A 25 0.87 2.35 -26.17
N GLY A 26 0.07 1.61 -25.38
CA GLY A 26 0.44 1.20 -24.02
C GLY A 26 1.46 0.07 -23.95
N ASP A 27 1.57 -0.76 -24.98
CA ASP A 27 2.52 -1.87 -25.06
C ASP A 27 3.93 -1.36 -25.40
N HIS A 28 4.03 -0.29 -26.20
CA HIS A 28 5.30 0.35 -26.55
C HIS A 28 6.05 0.92 -25.33
N ASP A 29 5.35 1.54 -24.37
CA ASP A 29 6.00 2.05 -23.14
C ASP A 29 6.41 0.93 -22.17
N TYR A 30 5.74 -0.23 -22.22
CA TYR A 30 6.05 -1.37 -21.35
C TYR A 30 7.21 -2.22 -21.88
N LEU A 31 7.35 -2.28 -23.21
CA LEU A 31 8.38 -3.03 -23.94
C LEU A 31 9.60 -2.17 -24.33
N ASP A 32 9.57 -0.86 -24.08
CA ASP A 32 10.73 0.01 -24.32
C ASP A 32 11.87 -0.34 -23.34
N ASN A 33 12.70 -1.27 -23.81
CA ASN A 33 13.97 -1.70 -23.22
C ASN A 33 15.07 -0.63 -23.29
N SER A 34 14.75 0.66 -23.46
CA SER A 34 15.71 1.72 -23.14
C SER A 34 15.96 1.71 -21.63
N GLU A 35 16.97 0.94 -21.21
CA GLU A 35 17.43 0.72 -19.83
C GLU A 35 17.77 2.02 -19.06
N ASN A 36 17.64 3.19 -19.69
CA ASN A 36 18.17 4.46 -19.20
C ASN A 36 17.23 5.68 -19.32
N ARG A 37 15.92 5.49 -19.54
CA ARG A 37 15.00 6.64 -19.45
C ARG A 37 14.91 7.13 -18.00
N PRO A 38 15.17 8.43 -17.73
CA PRO A 38 14.99 8.98 -16.40
C PRO A 38 13.52 8.94 -16.00
N TYR A 39 13.27 8.85 -14.69
CA TYR A 39 11.92 8.97 -14.16
C TYR A 39 11.26 10.29 -14.60
N PRO A 40 9.96 10.29 -14.95
CA PRO A 40 9.28 11.49 -15.39
C PRO A 40 9.22 12.54 -14.29
N VAL A 41 9.27 13.82 -14.66
CA VAL A 41 9.07 14.90 -13.68
C VAL A 41 7.64 14.84 -13.15
N LEU A 42 7.49 14.70 -11.84
CA LEU A 42 6.18 14.74 -11.20
C LEU A 42 5.79 16.18 -10.89
N PRO A 43 4.51 16.56 -11.09
CA PRO A 43 4.04 17.91 -10.80
C PRO A 43 4.29 18.25 -9.32
N ASP A 44 4.90 19.41 -9.06
CA ASP A 44 4.92 20.03 -7.74
C ASP A 44 3.54 20.66 -7.53
N ASP A 45 2.61 19.90 -6.97
CA ASP A 45 1.23 20.35 -6.74
C ASP A 45 1.11 21.39 -5.62
N GLY A 46 2.24 21.93 -5.13
CA GLY A 46 2.30 23.05 -4.22
C GLY A 46 1.68 22.71 -2.89
N TYR A 47 2.50 22.33 -1.90
CA TYR A 47 2.00 22.21 -0.54
C TYR A 47 1.45 23.56 -0.07
N PRO A 48 0.23 23.62 0.49
CA PRO A 48 -0.11 24.72 1.36
C PRO A 48 0.88 24.66 2.53
N GLN A 49 1.82 25.60 2.58
CA GLN A 49 2.83 25.77 3.65
C GLN A 49 2.24 25.90 5.07
N SER A 50 0.92 25.85 5.22
CA SER A 50 0.21 26.03 6.49
C SER A 50 0.13 24.81 7.41
N TYR A 51 0.74 23.67 7.04
CA TYR A 51 0.80 22.51 7.92
C TYR A 51 2.07 22.60 8.77
N GLU A 52 1.87 23.03 10.02
CA GLU A 52 2.88 23.42 11.00
C GLU A 52 4.12 22.51 11.04
N PHE A 53 5.13 22.84 10.24
CA PHE A 53 6.49 22.30 10.35
C PHE A 53 7.19 22.73 11.66
N GLY A 54 6.56 23.59 12.46
CA GLY A 54 7.07 24.22 13.69
C GLY A 54 6.49 23.72 15.01
N ALA A 55 5.76 22.59 15.04
CA ALA A 55 5.23 22.03 16.30
C ALA A 55 6.34 21.65 17.32
N TRP A 56 7.60 21.54 16.87
CA TRP A 56 8.75 21.01 17.61
C TRP A 56 9.37 21.91 18.70
N ARG A 57 8.88 23.14 18.95
CA ARG A 57 9.65 24.10 19.78
C ARG A 57 8.97 24.71 21.02
N ALA A 58 7.78 24.29 21.43
CA ALA A 58 7.23 24.82 22.68
C ALA A 58 6.83 23.70 23.64
N GLY A 59 7.49 23.63 24.79
CA GLY A 59 7.01 22.83 25.92
C GLY A 59 5.65 23.36 26.38
N GLY A 60 4.64 22.49 26.36
CA GLY A 60 3.27 22.77 26.81
C GLY A 60 2.22 22.02 25.99
N ILE A 61 1.09 21.68 26.62
CA ILE A 61 -0.06 21.04 25.96
C ILE A 61 -0.81 22.10 25.15
N ARG A 62 -0.76 22.05 23.81
CA ARG A 62 -1.58 22.89 22.93
C ARG A 62 -2.91 22.18 22.67
N PHE A 63 -4.01 22.85 22.97
CA PHE A 63 -5.35 22.36 22.67
C PHE A 63 -5.76 22.74 21.23
N ALA A 64 -6.64 21.93 20.61
CA ALA A 64 -7.26 22.27 19.34
C ALA A 64 -8.03 23.61 19.44
N PRO A 65 -7.88 24.56 18.49
CA PRO A 65 -8.68 25.77 18.48
C PRO A 65 -10.18 25.44 18.50
N LEU A 66 -10.99 26.14 19.31
CA LEU A 66 -12.43 25.91 19.39
C LEU A 66 -13.15 26.09 18.04
N ARG A 67 -12.59 26.90 17.12
CA ARG A 67 -13.13 27.18 15.78
C ARG A 67 -12.32 26.51 14.67
N MET A 68 -12.33 25.17 14.62
CA MET A 68 -11.80 24.42 13.47
C MET A 68 -12.85 24.25 12.36
N PRO A 69 -12.50 24.48 11.07
CA PRO A 69 -13.39 24.26 9.93
C PRO A 69 -13.98 22.84 9.89
N PHE A 70 -15.25 22.70 9.51
CA PHE A 70 -15.93 21.40 9.44
C PHE A 70 -15.20 20.35 8.59
N PRO A 71 -14.62 20.67 7.41
CA PRO A 71 -13.83 19.70 6.64
C PRO A 71 -12.64 19.14 7.42
N ARG A 72 -11.95 19.96 8.24
CA ARG A 72 -10.84 19.48 9.08
C ARG A 72 -11.32 18.52 10.17
N ARG A 73 -12.55 18.69 10.68
CA ARG A 73 -13.16 17.77 11.65
C ARG A 73 -13.49 16.43 11.01
N LEU A 74 -14.06 16.43 9.81
CA LEU A 74 -14.33 15.21 9.04
C LEU A 74 -13.04 14.44 8.72
N GLN A 75 -11.96 15.13 8.35
CA GLN A 75 -10.63 14.53 8.17
C GLN A 75 -10.15 13.83 9.45
N THR A 76 -10.20 14.52 10.60
CA THR A 76 -9.81 13.93 11.89
C THR A 76 -10.70 12.73 12.24
N ALA A 77 -12.02 12.84 12.04
CA ALA A 77 -12.96 11.75 12.30
C ALA A 77 -12.67 10.52 11.41
N ALA A 78 -12.32 10.74 10.13
CA ALA A 78 -11.99 9.67 9.20
C ALA A 78 -10.73 8.89 9.61
N VAL A 79 -9.67 9.61 9.99
CA VAL A 79 -8.43 8.98 10.50
C VAL A 79 -8.67 8.30 11.84
N PHE A 80 -9.43 8.93 12.73
CA PHE A 80 -9.78 8.32 14.02
C PHE A 80 -10.57 7.03 13.85
N PHE A 81 -11.58 7.05 12.98
CA PHE A 81 -12.36 5.87 12.61
C PHE A 81 -11.43 4.75 12.14
N HIS A 82 -10.54 5.03 11.17
CA HIS A 82 -9.60 4.03 10.65
C HIS A 82 -8.69 3.45 11.75
N CYS A 83 -8.05 4.31 12.55
CA CYS A 83 -7.16 3.88 13.64
C CYS A 83 -7.89 3.07 14.73
N MET A 84 -9.15 3.39 15.02
CA MET A 84 -9.93 2.71 16.06
C MET A 84 -10.75 1.53 15.54
N THR A 85 -10.80 1.29 14.22
CA THR A 85 -11.71 0.29 13.62
C THR A 85 -11.50 -1.09 14.22
N ILE A 86 -10.24 -1.51 14.40
CA ILE A 86 -9.90 -2.82 14.99
C ILE A 86 -10.38 -2.91 16.45
N VAL A 87 -10.14 -1.88 17.26
CA VAL A 87 -10.54 -1.83 18.68
C VAL A 87 -12.06 -1.89 18.78
N VAL A 88 -12.75 -1.05 18.01
CA VAL A 88 -14.21 -0.96 18.00
C VAL A 88 -14.85 -2.28 17.57
N LEU A 89 -14.38 -2.91 16.48
CA LEU A 89 -14.94 -4.18 16.00
C LEU A 89 -14.69 -5.34 16.97
N ILE A 90 -13.50 -5.41 17.58
CA ILE A 90 -13.20 -6.43 18.60
C ILE A 90 -14.05 -6.21 19.86
N SER A 91 -14.20 -4.96 20.32
CA SER A 91 -15.06 -4.64 21.47
C SER A 91 -16.52 -5.00 21.19
N MET A 92 -17.02 -4.73 19.98
CA MET A 92 -18.37 -5.14 19.57
C MET A 92 -18.51 -6.66 19.58
N PHE A 93 -17.51 -7.42 19.11
CA PHE A 93 -17.53 -8.87 19.19
C PHE A 93 -17.64 -9.37 20.64
N TRP A 94 -16.80 -8.88 21.55
CA TRP A 94 -16.88 -9.29 22.95
C TRP A 94 -18.19 -8.88 23.62
N PHE A 95 -18.74 -7.73 23.25
CA PHE A 95 -20.07 -7.32 23.69
C PHE A 95 -21.16 -8.30 23.21
N THR A 96 -21.08 -8.77 21.96
CA THR A 96 -22.00 -9.82 21.48
C THR A 96 -21.81 -11.14 22.24
N CYS A 97 -20.57 -11.58 22.50
CA CYS A 97 -20.31 -12.77 23.30
C CYS A 97 -20.94 -12.68 24.71
N ALA A 98 -20.88 -11.51 25.34
CA ALA A 98 -21.44 -11.26 26.67
C ALA A 98 -22.97 -11.25 26.71
N ASN A 99 -23.65 -11.17 25.55
CA ASN A 99 -25.10 -11.18 25.45
C ASN A 99 -25.63 -12.50 24.87
N PRO A 100 -26.17 -13.42 25.70
CA PRO A 100 -26.71 -14.71 25.27
C PRO A 100 -27.79 -14.64 24.19
N LEU A 101 -28.52 -13.52 24.09
CA LEU A 101 -29.55 -13.34 23.06
C LEU A 101 -28.97 -13.34 21.63
N THR A 102 -27.68 -13.02 21.50
CA THR A 102 -26.99 -12.99 20.19
C THR A 102 -26.44 -14.36 19.78
N TRP A 103 -26.38 -15.33 20.71
CA TRP A 103 -25.72 -16.62 20.50
C TRP A 103 -26.28 -17.46 19.35
N PRO A 104 -27.61 -17.47 19.08
CA PRO A 104 -28.16 -18.19 17.92
C PRO A 104 -27.57 -17.73 16.59
N LEU A 105 -27.11 -16.48 16.49
CA LEU A 105 -26.41 -15.96 15.30
C LEU A 105 -24.89 -16.07 15.43
N LEU A 106 -24.37 -15.84 16.63
CA LEU A 106 -22.93 -15.83 16.91
C LEU A 106 -22.28 -17.21 16.73
N VAL A 107 -22.92 -18.28 17.20
CA VAL A 107 -22.35 -19.64 17.13
C VAL A 107 -22.20 -20.10 15.67
N PRO A 108 -23.23 -20.02 14.79
CA PRO A 108 -23.06 -20.32 13.37
C PRO A 108 -22.01 -19.45 12.69
N TYR A 109 -21.94 -18.17 13.05
CA TYR A 109 -20.93 -17.25 12.52
C TYR A 109 -19.50 -17.68 12.90
N LEU A 110 -19.26 -18.11 14.14
CA LEU A 110 -17.96 -18.62 14.58
C LEU A 110 -17.59 -19.94 13.89
N VAL A 111 -18.56 -20.82 13.67
CA VAL A 111 -18.35 -22.05 12.89
C VAL A 111 -17.97 -21.72 11.44
N HIS A 112 -18.67 -20.77 10.82
CA HIS A 112 -18.30 -20.29 9.48
C HIS A 112 -16.87 -19.70 9.47
N LEU A 113 -16.52 -18.92 10.48
CA LEU A 113 -15.19 -18.31 10.58
C LEU A 113 -14.07 -19.35 10.68
N SER A 114 -14.28 -20.47 11.37
CA SER A 114 -13.28 -21.53 11.51
C SER A 114 -13.03 -22.36 10.24
N VAL A 115 -14.03 -22.46 9.35
CA VAL A 115 -13.91 -23.22 8.09
C VAL A 115 -13.61 -22.33 6.88
N SER A 116 -13.82 -21.02 6.97
CA SER A 116 -13.75 -20.12 5.82
C SER A 116 -12.33 -19.73 5.43
N ASN A 117 -11.93 -20.11 4.20
CA ASN A 117 -10.64 -19.74 3.58
C ASN A 117 -10.69 -18.46 2.73
N ALA A 118 -11.65 -17.56 2.99
CA ALA A 118 -11.87 -16.36 2.18
C ALA A 118 -10.62 -15.46 2.04
N ALA A 119 -9.78 -15.44 3.06
CA ALA A 119 -8.55 -14.64 3.10
C ALA A 119 -7.41 -15.18 2.23
N THR A 120 -7.49 -16.43 1.76
CA THR A 120 -6.40 -17.11 1.02
C THR A 120 -6.84 -17.69 -0.32
N ASN A 121 -8.15 -17.82 -0.58
CA ASN A 121 -8.64 -18.55 -1.76
C ASN A 121 -8.48 -17.81 -3.12
N GLY A 122 -8.13 -16.52 -3.10
CA GLY A 122 -7.88 -15.69 -4.28
C GLY A 122 -9.13 -15.12 -4.98
N LYS A 123 -10.34 -15.47 -4.53
CA LYS A 123 -11.60 -15.11 -5.22
C LYS A 123 -12.09 -13.68 -4.95
N LEU A 124 -11.66 -13.07 -3.84
CA LEU A 124 -12.17 -11.77 -3.35
C LEU A 124 -13.70 -11.66 -3.27
N SER A 125 -14.39 -12.74 -2.91
CA SER A 125 -15.87 -12.80 -2.90
C SER A 125 -16.55 -11.82 -1.95
N TYR A 126 -15.81 -11.28 -0.97
CA TYR A 126 -16.31 -10.32 0.01
C TYR A 126 -16.09 -8.87 -0.41
N ARG A 127 -15.20 -8.63 -1.38
CA ARG A 127 -14.73 -7.30 -1.73
C ARG A 127 -15.87 -6.42 -2.23
N SER A 128 -15.93 -5.19 -1.71
CA SER A 128 -16.90 -4.17 -2.09
C SER A 128 -16.19 -2.92 -2.60
N GLU A 129 -16.33 -2.64 -3.90
CA GLU A 129 -15.82 -1.39 -4.48
C GLU A 129 -16.56 -0.15 -3.97
N TYR A 130 -17.83 -0.31 -3.55
CA TYR A 130 -18.57 0.74 -2.88
C TYR A 130 -17.90 1.15 -1.57
N LEU A 131 -17.61 0.18 -0.69
CA LEU A 131 -16.93 0.47 0.58
C LEU A 131 -15.55 1.09 0.37
N ARG A 132 -14.79 0.58 -0.61
CA ARG A 132 -13.46 1.12 -0.97
C ARG A 132 -13.51 2.54 -1.54
N SER A 133 -14.65 2.98 -2.06
CA SER A 133 -14.83 4.29 -2.71
C SER A 133 -15.66 5.28 -1.87
N LEU A 134 -15.96 4.96 -0.61
CA LEU A 134 -16.69 5.85 0.28
C LEU A 134 -16.01 7.23 0.41
N PRO A 135 -16.77 8.34 0.50
CA PRO A 135 -16.21 9.68 0.71
C PRO A 135 -15.31 9.80 1.95
N LEU A 136 -15.53 8.94 2.95
CA LEU A 136 -14.68 8.76 4.12
C LEU A 136 -13.19 8.71 3.75
N TRP A 137 -12.83 7.95 2.72
CA TRP A 137 -11.43 7.75 2.34
C TRP A 137 -10.81 8.98 1.69
N ARG A 138 -11.62 9.84 1.06
CA ARG A 138 -11.16 11.16 0.57
C ARG A 138 -10.83 12.09 1.72
N PHE A 139 -11.61 12.07 2.80
CA PHE A 139 -11.29 12.79 4.03
C PHE A 139 -10.04 12.23 4.70
N PHE A 140 -9.88 10.90 4.74
CA PHE A 140 -8.67 10.25 5.24
C PHE A 140 -7.43 10.69 4.47
N ALA A 141 -7.44 10.59 3.13
CA ALA A 141 -6.33 11.02 2.28
C ALA A 141 -6.00 12.52 2.45
N SER A 142 -7.03 13.36 2.58
CA SER A 142 -6.89 14.81 2.74
C SER A 142 -6.38 15.23 4.13
N TYR A 143 -6.40 14.33 5.13
CA TYR A 143 -5.79 14.60 6.44
C TYR A 143 -4.26 14.67 6.33
N PHE A 144 -3.67 13.82 5.48
CA PHE A 144 -2.23 13.66 5.25
C PHE A 144 -1.78 14.19 3.87
N PRO A 145 -2.53 15.09 3.23
CA PRO A 145 -2.40 15.40 1.80
C PRO A 145 -1.80 14.29 0.91
N MET A 146 -2.39 13.08 0.90
CA MET A 146 -1.79 11.93 0.22
C MET A 146 -1.94 12.01 -1.31
N ARG A 147 -0.91 11.54 -2.03
CA ARG A 147 -0.89 11.42 -3.49
C ARG A 147 -0.37 10.06 -3.94
N LEU A 148 -0.96 9.56 -5.03
CA LEU A 148 -0.50 8.37 -5.75
C LEU A 148 0.00 8.80 -7.13
N HIS A 149 1.31 8.71 -7.33
CA HIS A 149 2.00 9.08 -8.55
C HIS A 149 2.23 7.83 -9.39
N LYS A 150 1.63 7.81 -10.58
CA LYS A 150 1.88 6.78 -11.60
C LYS A 150 3.00 7.28 -12.49
N THR A 151 4.10 6.55 -12.56
CA THR A 151 5.24 6.91 -13.41
C THR A 151 5.23 6.17 -14.75
N HIS A 152 4.72 4.93 -14.77
CA HIS A 152 4.69 4.06 -15.95
C HIS A 152 3.31 3.43 -16.15
N ASN A 153 3.01 3.07 -17.39
CA ASN A 153 1.84 2.26 -17.73
C ASN A 153 2.05 0.80 -17.32
N LEU A 154 0.99 0.16 -16.83
CA LEU A 154 0.99 -1.25 -16.47
C LEU A 154 -0.12 -1.94 -17.28
N PRO A 155 0.22 -2.78 -18.27
CA PRO A 155 -0.74 -3.55 -19.05
C PRO A 155 -1.64 -4.45 -18.19
N PRO A 156 -2.97 -4.44 -18.39
CA PRO A 156 -3.89 -5.23 -17.59
C PRO A 156 -3.87 -6.74 -17.93
N ASP A 157 -3.11 -7.15 -18.93
CA ASP A 157 -2.89 -8.55 -19.32
C ASP A 157 -1.71 -9.20 -18.57
N ARG A 158 -1.12 -8.51 -17.60
CA ARG A 158 -0.04 -9.04 -16.75
C ARG A 158 -0.51 -9.25 -15.31
N ARG A 159 0.35 -9.91 -14.53
CA ARG A 159 0.21 -10.12 -13.08
C ARG A 159 1.23 -9.24 -12.37
N TYR A 160 0.90 -8.68 -11.22
CA TYR A 160 1.81 -7.73 -10.54
C TYR A 160 1.99 -7.99 -9.04
N ILE A 161 3.22 -7.82 -8.57
CA ILE A 161 3.55 -7.68 -7.16
C ILE A 161 4.09 -6.27 -6.92
N PHE A 162 3.26 -5.42 -6.32
CA PHE A 162 3.67 -4.10 -5.84
C PHE A 162 4.38 -4.28 -4.50
N GLY A 163 5.66 -3.93 -4.43
CA GLY A 163 6.40 -3.90 -3.17
C GLY A 163 6.42 -2.48 -2.61
N TYR A 164 5.68 -2.26 -1.51
CA TYR A 164 5.52 -0.97 -0.85
C TYR A 164 6.60 -0.73 0.21
N HIS A 165 7.19 0.46 0.16
CA HIS A 165 8.25 0.93 1.07
C HIS A 165 8.07 2.40 1.43
N PRO A 166 8.44 2.85 2.63
CA PRO A 166 8.64 2.04 3.82
C PRO A 166 7.27 1.61 4.38
N HIS A 167 7.26 0.68 5.33
CA HIS A 167 6.06 0.31 6.09
C HIS A 167 5.54 1.49 6.90
N GLY A 168 6.42 2.37 7.41
CA GLY A 168 6.08 3.28 8.49
C GLY A 168 5.53 2.50 9.69
N ILE A 169 4.77 3.17 10.56
CA ILE A 169 4.25 2.46 11.73
C ILE A 169 3.02 1.60 11.38
N ILE A 170 2.07 2.13 10.59
CA ILE A 170 0.80 1.47 10.25
C ILE A 170 0.54 1.42 8.72
N SER A 171 1.43 1.95 7.89
CA SER A 171 1.28 1.99 6.42
C SER A 171 0.01 2.71 5.95
N HIS A 172 -0.23 3.93 6.44
CA HIS A 172 -1.40 4.73 6.07
C HIS A 172 -1.40 5.06 4.57
N GLY A 173 -0.23 5.30 3.97
CA GLY A 173 -0.11 5.52 2.53
C GLY A 173 -0.47 4.26 1.73
N ALA A 174 -0.08 3.07 2.19
CA ALA A 174 -0.45 1.81 1.55
C ALA A 174 -1.96 1.59 1.61
N TRP A 175 -2.58 1.85 2.77
CA TRP A 175 -4.03 1.81 2.92
C TRP A 175 -4.74 2.75 1.94
N SER A 176 -4.33 4.01 1.89
CA SER A 176 -4.97 5.01 1.04
C SER A 176 -4.79 4.72 -0.45
N ALA A 177 -3.58 4.31 -0.86
CA ALA A 177 -3.25 4.04 -2.26
C ALA A 177 -3.78 2.69 -2.78
N PHE A 178 -3.78 1.65 -1.96
CA PHE A 178 -3.98 0.27 -2.43
C PHE A 178 -5.15 -0.45 -1.73
N GLY A 179 -5.47 -0.07 -0.49
CA GLY A 179 -6.61 -0.60 0.27
C GLY A 179 -7.96 0.06 -0.07
N THR A 180 -7.93 1.31 -0.53
CA THR A 180 -9.11 2.11 -0.90
C THR A 180 -8.98 2.67 -2.32
N ASN A 181 -10.00 3.34 -2.85
CA ASN A 181 -9.90 4.13 -4.09
C ASN A 181 -9.73 5.64 -3.82
N ALA A 182 -9.27 6.05 -2.63
CA ALA A 182 -9.15 7.48 -2.28
C ALA A 182 -8.22 8.27 -3.20
N LEU A 183 -7.15 7.63 -3.68
CA LEU A 183 -6.12 8.23 -4.52
C LEU A 183 -6.28 7.89 -6.00
N GLY A 184 -7.41 7.28 -6.37
CA GLY A 184 -7.77 6.93 -7.73
C GLY A 184 -6.91 5.83 -8.35
N PHE A 185 -6.71 4.72 -7.62
CA PHE A 185 -5.94 3.58 -8.13
C PHE A 185 -6.60 2.97 -9.36
N ALA A 186 -7.92 2.79 -9.32
CA ALA A 186 -8.68 2.17 -10.41
C ALA A 186 -8.60 3.00 -11.71
N GLU A 187 -8.52 4.32 -11.57
CA GLU A 187 -8.39 5.27 -12.67
C GLU A 187 -6.96 5.31 -13.22
N LYS A 188 -5.94 5.20 -12.35
CA LYS A 188 -4.53 5.21 -12.75
C LYS A 188 -4.10 3.90 -13.41
N PHE A 189 -4.62 2.77 -12.93
CA PHE A 189 -4.29 1.43 -13.39
C PHE A 189 -5.55 0.67 -13.83
N PRO A 190 -6.20 1.12 -14.92
CA PRO A 190 -7.44 0.52 -15.39
C PRO A 190 -7.25 -0.96 -15.75
N GLY A 191 -8.22 -1.79 -15.40
CA GLY A 191 -8.15 -3.24 -15.63
C GLY A 191 -7.32 -4.03 -14.62
N ILE A 192 -6.59 -3.37 -13.73
CA ILE A 192 -5.81 -4.03 -12.66
C ILE A 192 -6.59 -4.02 -11.35
N THR A 193 -6.90 -5.20 -10.83
CA THR A 193 -7.50 -5.38 -9.50
C THR A 193 -6.41 -5.69 -8.48
N ASN A 194 -6.03 -4.67 -7.71
CA ASN A 194 -5.04 -4.79 -6.65
C ASN A 194 -5.62 -5.24 -5.29
N THR A 195 -4.88 -6.09 -4.58
CA THR A 195 -5.20 -6.62 -3.26
C THR A 195 -4.08 -6.26 -2.27
N LEU A 196 -4.35 -5.35 -1.32
CA LEU A 196 -3.40 -5.05 -0.25
C LEU A 196 -3.35 -6.20 0.76
N LEU A 197 -2.14 -6.65 1.10
CA LEU A 197 -1.93 -7.82 1.93
C LEU A 197 -1.58 -7.44 3.36
N THR A 198 -2.11 -8.22 4.31
CA THR A 198 -1.87 -8.03 5.75
C THR A 198 -1.68 -9.38 6.46
N LEU A 199 -1.34 -9.33 7.74
CA LEU A 199 -1.06 -10.51 8.56
C LEU A 199 -2.27 -11.46 8.61
N GLU A 200 -2.01 -12.76 8.53
CA GLU A 200 -3.06 -13.79 8.58
C GLU A 200 -3.90 -13.72 9.87
N SER A 201 -3.29 -13.32 10.99
CA SER A 201 -3.96 -13.15 12.29
C SER A 201 -5.15 -12.19 12.22
N ASN A 202 -5.10 -11.16 11.35
CA ASN A 202 -6.19 -10.21 11.19
C ASN A 202 -7.47 -10.88 10.68
N PHE A 203 -7.35 -11.97 9.92
CA PHE A 203 -8.48 -12.73 9.39
C PHE A 203 -9.04 -13.77 10.37
N ARG A 204 -8.46 -13.86 11.58
CA ARG A 204 -8.99 -14.67 12.68
C ARG A 204 -9.76 -13.84 13.70
N LEU A 205 -9.73 -12.51 13.58
CA LEU A 205 -10.44 -11.59 14.46
C LEU A 205 -11.88 -11.41 13.97
N PRO A 206 -12.91 -11.84 14.73
CA PRO A 206 -14.30 -11.69 14.31
C PRO A 206 -14.68 -10.22 14.11
N PHE A 207 -15.62 -9.97 13.19
CA PHE A 207 -16.05 -8.66 12.67
C PHE A 207 -14.97 -7.86 11.95
N TYR A 208 -13.76 -7.76 12.51
CA TYR A 208 -12.61 -7.13 11.84
C TYR A 208 -12.22 -7.85 10.56
N ARG A 209 -12.21 -9.19 10.59
CA ARG A 209 -12.02 -10.05 9.42
C ARG A 209 -12.96 -9.67 8.28
N ASP A 210 -14.26 -9.57 8.55
CA ASP A 210 -15.25 -9.32 7.51
C ASP A 210 -15.14 -7.91 6.97
N TYR A 211 -14.82 -6.93 7.83
CA TYR A 211 -14.49 -5.57 7.41
C TYR A 211 -13.28 -5.51 6.46
N ILE A 212 -12.13 -6.11 6.81
CA ILE A 212 -10.94 -6.06 5.95
C ILE A 212 -11.09 -6.88 4.66
N LEU A 213 -11.84 -7.99 4.69
CA LEU A 213 -12.22 -8.74 3.49
C LEU A 213 -13.14 -7.91 2.59
N ALA A 214 -14.08 -7.15 3.17
CA ALA A 214 -14.95 -6.26 2.42
C ALA A 214 -14.19 -5.08 1.78
N MET A 215 -13.11 -4.62 2.42
CA MET A 215 -12.17 -3.66 1.83
C MET A 215 -11.27 -4.28 0.75
N GLY A 216 -11.40 -5.60 0.51
CA GLY A 216 -10.69 -6.32 -0.53
C GLY A 216 -9.25 -6.64 -0.19
N MET A 217 -8.91 -6.73 1.11
CA MET A 217 -7.61 -7.20 1.58
C MET A 217 -7.55 -8.73 1.63
N ALA A 218 -6.33 -9.27 1.63
CA ALA A 218 -6.08 -10.70 1.78
C ALA A 218 -4.86 -10.99 2.66
N SER A 219 -4.65 -12.27 2.99
CA SER A 219 -3.49 -12.69 3.77
C SER A 219 -2.19 -12.53 2.97
N VAL A 220 -1.10 -12.15 3.63
CA VAL A 220 0.25 -12.10 3.04
C VAL A 220 0.92 -13.49 2.93
N SER A 221 0.19 -14.57 3.22
CA SER A 221 0.70 -15.93 3.12
C SER A 221 1.07 -16.31 1.68
N LYS A 222 2.04 -17.23 1.53
CA LYS A 222 2.49 -17.77 0.23
C LYS A 222 1.31 -18.29 -0.60
N GLU A 223 0.39 -19.00 0.03
CA GLU A 223 -0.79 -19.57 -0.61
C GLU A 223 -1.74 -18.49 -1.13
N SER A 224 -2.04 -17.49 -0.30
CA SER A 224 -2.91 -16.37 -0.66
C SER A 224 -2.38 -15.58 -1.84
N ILE A 225 -1.09 -15.25 -1.82
CA ILE A 225 -0.45 -14.53 -2.93
C ILE A 225 -0.53 -15.35 -4.21
N ARG A 226 -0.14 -16.64 -4.16
CA ARG A 226 -0.22 -17.53 -5.34
C ARG A 226 -1.65 -17.58 -5.87
N ASN A 227 -2.63 -17.91 -5.03
CA ASN A 227 -4.02 -18.02 -5.45
C ASN A 227 -4.58 -16.71 -6.02
N THR A 228 -4.16 -15.56 -5.50
CA THR A 228 -4.59 -14.24 -6.01
C THR A 228 -4.00 -13.94 -7.38
N LEU A 229 -2.76 -14.35 -7.64
CA LEU A 229 -2.04 -14.12 -8.89
C LEU A 229 -2.29 -15.20 -9.95
N THR A 230 -2.87 -16.35 -9.59
CA THR A 230 -3.17 -17.44 -10.54
C THR A 230 -4.67 -17.65 -10.77
N ARG A 231 -5.54 -16.91 -10.08
CA ARG A 231 -7.00 -17.01 -10.21
C ARG A 231 -7.63 -15.63 -10.32
N GLY A 232 -8.85 -15.59 -10.86
CA GLY A 232 -9.56 -14.34 -11.15
C GLY A 232 -8.97 -13.60 -12.35
N GLY A 233 -9.32 -12.33 -12.49
CA GLY A 233 -9.10 -11.61 -13.75
C GLY A 233 -10.15 -11.97 -14.81
N PRO A 234 -10.15 -11.32 -15.98
CA PRO A 234 -11.19 -11.51 -17.00
C PRO A 234 -11.33 -12.97 -17.47
N ASN A 235 -10.20 -13.68 -17.56
CA ASN A 235 -10.14 -15.06 -18.06
C ASN A 235 -9.91 -16.10 -16.94
N ASN A 236 -10.03 -15.68 -15.67
CA ASN A 236 -9.76 -16.53 -14.49
C ASN A 236 -8.35 -17.16 -14.45
N ASP A 237 -7.36 -16.52 -15.07
CA ASP A 237 -5.97 -16.96 -15.17
C ASP A 237 -5.01 -16.06 -14.36
N GLY A 238 -5.55 -15.12 -13.59
CA GLY A 238 -4.80 -14.19 -12.77
C GLY A 238 -4.29 -12.94 -13.51
N ARG A 239 -4.41 -12.82 -14.84
CA ARG A 239 -4.07 -11.58 -15.53
C ARG A 239 -5.01 -10.44 -15.13
N GLY A 240 -4.45 -9.25 -14.96
CA GLY A 240 -5.14 -8.10 -14.37
C GLY A 240 -5.25 -8.19 -12.85
N ARG A 241 -4.58 -9.15 -12.20
CA ARG A 241 -4.49 -9.24 -10.75
C ARG A 241 -3.17 -8.66 -10.27
N ALA A 242 -3.27 -7.94 -9.16
CA ALA A 242 -2.12 -7.44 -8.46
C ALA A 242 -2.24 -7.70 -6.96
N VAL A 243 -1.09 -7.85 -6.30
CA VAL A 243 -0.99 -7.80 -4.85
C VAL A 243 -0.06 -6.66 -4.44
N THR A 244 -0.35 -6.01 -3.32
CA THR A 244 0.59 -5.09 -2.67
C THR A 244 1.10 -5.69 -1.38
N ILE A 245 2.42 -5.82 -1.26
CA ILE A 245 3.10 -6.32 -0.07
C ILE A 245 3.89 -5.16 0.52
N VAL A 246 3.68 -4.87 1.81
CA VAL A 246 4.57 -3.98 2.56
C VAL A 246 5.79 -4.79 3.02
N ILE A 247 6.91 -4.63 2.32
CA ILE A 247 8.01 -5.62 2.33
C ILE A 247 8.78 -5.63 3.66
N GLY A 248 9.10 -4.46 4.20
CA GLY A 248 9.84 -4.35 5.46
C GLY A 248 9.11 -4.97 6.66
N GLY A 249 7.77 -4.91 6.62
CA GLY A 249 6.89 -5.50 7.61
C GLY A 249 7.09 -4.92 9.01
N ALA A 250 6.72 -5.71 10.03
CA ALA A 250 6.75 -5.27 11.42
C ALA A 250 8.15 -4.90 11.95
N ARG A 251 9.24 -5.40 11.34
CA ARG A 251 10.61 -5.02 11.74
C ARG A 251 10.93 -3.59 11.30
N GLU A 252 10.55 -3.22 10.09
CA GLU A 252 10.74 -1.86 9.58
C GLU A 252 9.85 -0.86 10.32
N SER A 253 8.64 -1.28 10.74
CA SER A 253 7.77 -0.43 11.56
C SER A 253 8.32 -0.06 12.94
N LEU A 254 9.27 -0.86 13.48
CA LEU A 254 9.95 -0.61 14.76
C LEU A 254 11.20 0.28 14.61
N GLU A 255 11.61 0.57 13.37
CA GLU A 255 12.73 1.44 13.04
C GLU A 255 12.23 2.73 12.34
N ALA A 256 10.92 2.96 12.31
CA ALA A 256 10.30 4.10 11.64
C ALA A 256 10.59 5.39 12.42
N GLU A 257 11.43 6.24 11.83
CA GLU A 257 11.86 7.52 12.41
C GLU A 257 11.63 8.66 11.41
N PRO A 258 11.01 9.77 11.83
CA PRO A 258 10.82 10.93 10.97
C PRO A 258 12.12 11.45 10.33
N GLY A 259 12.02 11.91 9.09
CA GLY A 259 13.15 12.42 8.30
C GLY A 259 14.08 11.33 7.76
N THR A 260 13.84 10.05 8.05
CA THR A 260 14.69 8.95 7.58
C THR A 260 13.96 8.03 6.59
N MET A 261 14.72 7.47 5.65
CA MET A 261 14.25 6.45 4.70
C MET A 261 15.09 5.19 4.86
N ARG A 262 14.79 4.38 5.87
CA ARG A 262 15.47 3.11 6.15
C ARG A 262 14.59 1.93 5.75
N LEU A 263 15.07 1.12 4.82
CA LEU A 263 14.33 -0.01 4.26
C LEU A 263 14.95 -1.34 4.67
N ILE A 264 14.16 -2.25 5.23
CA ILE A 264 14.56 -3.63 5.52
C ILE A 264 14.22 -4.49 4.30
N LEU A 265 15.13 -4.52 3.33
CA LEU A 265 14.91 -5.13 2.02
C LEU A 265 16.03 -6.10 1.59
N LYS A 266 17.29 -5.93 2.03
CA LYS A 266 18.41 -6.79 1.58
C LYS A 266 18.16 -8.27 1.83
N GLY A 267 17.58 -8.61 2.97
CA GLY A 267 17.24 -10.00 3.33
C GLY A 267 15.87 -10.50 2.83
N ARG A 268 15.05 -9.64 2.20
CA ARG A 268 13.63 -9.92 1.93
C ARG A 268 13.38 -10.43 0.51
N LYS A 269 13.92 -11.61 0.14
CA LYS A 269 13.77 -12.14 -1.23
C LYS A 269 12.48 -12.95 -1.50
N GLY A 270 11.60 -13.07 -0.50
CA GLY A 270 10.41 -13.93 -0.58
C GLY A 270 9.39 -13.49 -1.64
N PHE A 271 9.23 -12.19 -1.86
CA PHE A 271 8.33 -11.65 -2.88
C PHE A 271 8.87 -11.88 -4.30
N VAL A 272 10.19 -11.79 -4.50
CA VAL A 272 10.86 -12.13 -5.77
C VAL A 272 10.69 -13.62 -6.08
N LYS A 273 10.88 -14.50 -5.09
CA LYS A 273 10.58 -15.94 -5.23
C LYS A 273 9.13 -16.19 -5.64
N MET A 274 8.20 -15.33 -5.22
CA MET A 274 6.78 -15.46 -5.59
C MET A 274 6.52 -14.94 -7.00
N ALA A 275 7.13 -13.82 -7.39
CA ALA A 275 7.10 -13.30 -8.75
C ALA A 275 7.55 -14.36 -9.76
N LEU A 276 8.71 -14.97 -9.53
CA LEU A 276 9.23 -16.06 -10.38
C LEU A 276 8.35 -17.31 -10.42
N ARG A 277 7.61 -17.61 -9.35
CA ARG A 277 6.67 -18.74 -9.30
C ARG A 277 5.39 -18.49 -10.08
N THR A 278 5.02 -17.22 -10.24
CA THR A 278 3.71 -16.83 -10.77
C THR A 278 3.82 -16.08 -12.09
N GLY A 279 5.03 -15.77 -12.56
CA GLY A 279 5.25 -14.89 -13.72
C GLY A 279 4.70 -13.49 -13.49
N ALA A 280 4.65 -13.03 -12.23
CA ALA A 280 4.15 -11.70 -11.89
C ALA A 280 5.28 -10.69 -11.90
N ASP A 281 5.09 -9.56 -12.57
CA ASP A 281 6.06 -8.50 -12.68
C ASP A 281 6.18 -7.76 -11.34
N LEU A 282 7.41 -7.38 -10.99
CA LEU A 282 7.71 -6.68 -9.76
C LEU A 282 7.55 -5.18 -9.98
N VAL A 283 6.75 -4.51 -9.13
CA VAL A 283 6.55 -3.06 -9.21
C VAL A 283 7.08 -2.42 -7.92
N PRO A 284 8.22 -1.73 -7.94
CA PRO A 284 8.73 -1.00 -6.79
C PRO A 284 7.81 0.19 -6.47
N VAL A 285 7.49 0.38 -5.19
CA VAL A 285 6.67 1.51 -4.73
C VAL A 285 7.37 2.16 -3.54
N LEU A 286 7.66 3.46 -3.65
CA LEU A 286 8.30 4.24 -2.59
C LEU A 286 7.38 5.37 -2.12
N ALA A 287 7.12 5.44 -0.83
CA ALA A 287 6.23 6.38 -0.18
C ALA A 287 7.02 7.39 0.66
N PHE A 288 7.22 8.57 0.11
CA PHE A 288 7.86 9.68 0.80
C PHE A 288 6.91 10.26 1.85
N GLY A 289 7.40 10.46 3.08
CA GLY A 289 6.62 11.02 4.20
C GLY A 289 5.90 10.01 5.09
N GLU A 290 5.91 8.71 4.74
CA GLU A 290 5.23 7.67 5.52
C GLU A 290 5.80 7.54 6.95
N ASN A 291 7.12 7.62 7.10
CA ASN A 291 7.80 7.59 8.41
C ASN A 291 7.55 8.87 9.24
N ASP A 292 7.09 9.94 8.62
CA ASP A 292 6.88 11.23 9.29
C ASP A 292 5.53 11.31 10.01
N LEU A 293 4.67 10.29 9.85
CA LEU A 293 3.30 10.32 10.37
C LEU A 293 3.19 10.13 11.88
N TYR A 294 4.23 9.62 12.54
CA TYR A 294 4.26 9.37 13.97
C TYR A 294 5.67 9.58 14.51
N ASP A 295 5.78 9.88 15.81
CA ASP A 295 7.04 9.73 16.52
C ASP A 295 7.03 8.35 17.21
N GLN A 296 8.08 7.58 16.96
CA GLN A 296 8.31 6.34 17.69
C GLN A 296 9.25 6.62 18.88
N LEU A 297 8.96 6.00 20.03
CA LEU A 297 9.95 5.98 21.11
C LEU A 297 11.21 5.31 20.60
N SER A 298 12.30 6.08 20.50
CA SER A 298 13.54 5.56 19.92
C SER A 298 14.04 4.36 20.74
N PRO A 299 14.43 3.25 20.08
CA PRO A 299 15.08 2.11 20.74
C PRO A 299 16.31 2.52 21.56
N LYS A 300 16.98 3.60 21.16
CA LYS A 300 18.18 4.13 21.83
C LYS A 300 17.86 4.75 23.19
N THR A 301 16.71 5.40 23.31
CA THR A 301 16.23 6.02 24.56
C THR A 301 15.54 5.02 25.49
N HIS A 302 14.91 3.97 24.96
CA HIS A 302 14.14 3.00 25.75
C HIS A 302 14.48 1.53 25.39
N PRO A 303 15.71 1.07 25.67
CA PRO A 303 16.18 -0.25 25.25
C PRO A 303 15.38 -1.43 25.84
N MET A 304 14.80 -1.27 27.05
CA MET A 304 13.97 -2.32 27.66
C MET A 304 12.61 -2.46 26.96
N VAL A 305 11.98 -1.35 26.56
CA VAL A 305 10.72 -1.36 25.80
C VAL A 305 10.94 -2.00 24.44
N HIS A 306 12.02 -1.62 23.76
CA HIS A 306 12.40 -2.22 22.48
C HIS A 306 12.68 -3.73 22.63
N LYS A 307 13.39 -4.17 23.67
CA LYS A 307 13.65 -5.59 23.93
C LYS A 307 12.35 -6.39 24.15
N PHE A 308 11.37 -5.81 24.83
CA PHE A 308 10.04 -6.40 24.99
C PHE A 308 9.27 -6.45 23.66
N GLN A 309 9.25 -5.36 22.89
CA GLN A 309 8.64 -5.35 21.55
C GLN A 309 9.24 -6.40 20.62
N MET A 310 10.58 -6.57 20.65
CA MET A 310 11.28 -7.60 19.87
C MET A 310 10.95 -9.01 20.36
N PHE A 311 10.75 -9.22 21.67
CA PHE A 311 10.24 -10.49 22.19
C PHE A 311 8.82 -10.77 21.69
N VAL A 312 7.90 -9.81 21.81
CA VAL A 312 6.52 -9.93 21.33
C VAL A 312 6.50 -10.18 19.82
N LEU A 313 7.29 -9.46 19.03
CA LEU A 313 7.46 -9.70 17.60
C LEU A 313 7.99 -11.12 17.32
N LYS A 314 8.97 -11.59 18.08
CA LYS A 314 9.55 -12.93 17.89
C LYS A 314 8.51 -14.03 18.11
N VAL A 315 7.71 -13.89 19.18
CA VAL A 315 6.72 -14.88 19.65
C VAL A 315 5.43 -14.81 18.83
N PHE A 316 4.87 -13.62 18.66
CA PHE A 316 3.53 -13.42 18.10
C PHE A 316 3.52 -12.93 16.64
N LYS A 317 4.69 -12.61 16.07
CA LYS A 317 4.85 -12.08 14.69
C LYS A 317 4.09 -10.77 14.42
N PHE A 318 3.59 -10.13 15.47
CA PHE A 318 3.08 -8.76 15.49
C PHE A 318 3.63 -8.07 16.75
N THR A 319 3.63 -6.74 16.76
CA THR A 319 4.08 -5.92 17.89
C THR A 319 3.18 -4.69 17.92
N LEU A 320 2.86 -4.19 19.11
CA LEU A 320 2.24 -2.88 19.28
C LEU A 320 3.38 -1.86 19.37
N PRO A 321 3.53 -0.98 18.35
CA PRO A 321 4.49 0.11 18.43
C PRO A 321 4.09 1.02 19.60
N ALA A 322 5.06 1.45 20.41
CA ALA A 322 4.85 2.50 21.40
C ALA A 322 4.76 3.84 20.65
N LEU A 323 3.53 4.17 20.25
CA LEU A 323 3.18 5.32 19.42
C LEU A 323 3.14 6.60 20.27
N HIS A 324 3.90 7.62 19.87
CA HIS A 324 3.60 9.01 20.23
C HIS A 324 3.08 9.74 18.99
N GLY A 325 1.81 10.11 19.03
CA GLY A 325 1.18 10.99 18.07
C GLY A 325 0.33 12.04 18.79
N ARG A 326 -0.70 12.52 18.11
CA ARG A 326 -1.64 13.54 18.55
C ARG A 326 -2.81 12.97 19.36
N GLY A 327 -3.36 13.74 20.29
CA GLY A 327 -4.66 13.45 20.88
C GLY A 327 -5.83 13.91 20.01
N ILE A 328 -7.03 13.46 20.36
CA ILE A 328 -8.27 13.96 19.75
C ILE A 328 -8.47 15.44 20.10
N LEU A 329 -8.10 15.85 21.32
CA LEU A 329 -8.31 17.20 21.85
C LEU A 329 -7.02 18.03 22.08
N ASN A 330 -5.83 17.41 22.04
CA ASN A 330 -4.54 18.08 22.19
C ASN A 330 -3.58 17.75 21.03
N TYR A 331 -2.55 18.57 20.82
CA TYR A 331 -1.57 18.39 19.76
C TYR A 331 -0.39 17.48 20.15
N ASP A 332 -0.24 17.15 21.43
CA ASP A 332 1.06 16.67 21.95
C ASP A 332 1.04 15.24 22.54
N VAL A 333 -0.13 14.64 22.81
CA VAL A 333 -0.21 13.27 23.37
C VAL A 333 -1.44 12.50 22.87
N GLY A 334 -1.26 11.48 22.02
CA GLY A 334 -2.29 10.49 21.69
C GLY A 334 -1.96 9.56 20.53
N LEU A 335 -2.97 8.83 20.02
CA LEU A 335 -2.83 7.79 18.99
C LEU A 335 -3.05 8.29 17.54
N MET A 336 -3.40 9.56 17.36
CA MET A 336 -3.63 10.14 16.03
C MET A 336 -2.30 10.48 15.36
N PRO A 337 -2.12 10.19 14.07
CA PRO A 337 -0.90 10.57 13.37
C PRO A 337 -0.84 12.08 13.10
N TYR A 338 0.36 12.57 12.78
CA TYR A 338 0.58 13.92 12.33
C TYR A 338 0.00 14.16 10.94
N ARG A 339 -0.44 15.40 10.69
CA ARG A 339 -0.93 15.87 9.38
C ARG A 339 0.26 16.25 8.49
N ARG A 340 0.98 15.25 8.00
CA ARG A 340 2.13 15.43 7.10
C ARG A 340 1.87 14.78 5.75
N PRO A 341 2.43 15.33 4.66
CA PRO A 341 2.20 14.84 3.32
C PRO A 341 2.77 13.44 3.09
N VAL A 342 2.07 12.61 2.29
CA VAL A 342 2.58 11.31 1.84
C VAL A 342 2.48 11.20 0.32
N ASN A 343 3.61 10.98 -0.35
CA ASN A 343 3.68 10.80 -1.80
C ASN A 343 4.08 9.38 -2.12
N VAL A 344 3.12 8.59 -2.59
CA VAL A 344 3.32 7.21 -3.01
C VAL A 344 3.68 7.21 -4.48
N VAL A 345 4.92 6.89 -4.81
CA VAL A 345 5.42 6.80 -6.18
C VAL A 345 5.45 5.34 -6.61
N VAL A 346 4.67 5.00 -7.63
CA VAL A 346 4.73 3.69 -8.29
C VAL A 346 5.81 3.74 -9.36
N GLY A 347 6.84 2.91 -9.20
CA GLY A 347 8.02 2.85 -10.04
C GLY A 347 7.85 2.12 -11.37
N LYS A 348 8.97 1.99 -12.10
CA LYS A 348 9.08 1.21 -13.33
C LYS A 348 8.90 -0.28 -13.02
N PRO A 349 8.03 -1.00 -13.75
CA PRO A 349 7.86 -2.43 -13.58
C PRO A 349 9.13 -3.17 -14.02
N ILE A 350 9.52 -4.19 -13.24
CA ILE A 350 10.56 -5.14 -13.59
C ILE A 350 9.88 -6.39 -14.11
N ARG A 351 10.04 -6.62 -15.41
CA ARG A 351 9.41 -7.71 -16.12
C ARG A 351 10.05 -9.03 -15.76
N ILE A 352 9.24 -10.03 -15.42
CA ILE A 352 9.67 -11.41 -15.28
C ILE A 352 9.55 -12.08 -16.65
N ASP A 353 10.70 -12.31 -17.28
CA ASP A 353 10.82 -12.95 -18.60
C ASP A 353 11.12 -14.45 -18.54
N THR A 354 11.33 -14.98 -17.33
CA THR A 354 11.54 -16.42 -17.12
C THR A 354 10.21 -17.14 -17.02
N GLU A 355 10.14 -18.37 -17.53
CA GLU A 355 8.97 -19.22 -17.34
C GLU A 355 8.68 -19.45 -15.84
N PRO A 356 7.41 -19.42 -15.41
CA PRO A 356 7.06 -19.63 -14.02
C PRO A 356 7.56 -20.98 -13.48
N CYS A 357 8.33 -20.96 -12.39
CA CYS A 357 8.93 -22.16 -11.79
C CYS A 357 8.62 -22.27 -10.29
N GLU A 358 8.20 -23.46 -9.82
CA GLU A 358 7.89 -23.68 -8.39
C GLU A 358 9.13 -23.57 -7.48
N GLN A 359 10.32 -23.87 -8.00
CA GLN A 359 11.60 -23.74 -7.30
C GLN A 359 12.57 -22.90 -8.14
N PRO A 360 12.43 -21.56 -8.13
CA PRO A 360 13.33 -20.70 -8.88
C PRO A 360 14.77 -20.83 -8.39
N ALA A 361 15.72 -20.79 -9.32
CA ALA A 361 17.15 -20.79 -9.01
C ALA A 361 17.51 -19.59 -8.13
N GLN A 362 18.44 -19.76 -7.20
CA GLN A 362 18.83 -18.68 -6.29
C GLN A 362 19.49 -17.52 -7.06
N GLU A 363 20.20 -17.83 -8.15
CA GLU A 363 20.80 -16.84 -9.06
C GLU A 363 19.74 -15.93 -9.70
N ASP A 364 18.63 -16.48 -10.19
CA ASP A 364 17.52 -15.67 -10.72
C ASP A 364 16.86 -14.82 -9.64
N VAL A 365 16.68 -15.39 -8.44
CA VAL A 365 16.12 -14.65 -7.30
C VAL A 365 17.01 -13.48 -6.94
N ASP A 366 18.33 -13.67 -6.93
CA ASP A 366 19.29 -12.63 -6.60
C ASP A 366 19.31 -11.56 -7.69
N ARG A 367 19.38 -11.96 -8.97
CA ARG A 367 19.33 -11.05 -10.13
C ARG A 367 18.11 -10.12 -10.10
N TYR A 368 16.90 -10.68 -9.97
CA TYR A 368 15.68 -9.85 -9.93
C TYR A 368 15.54 -9.05 -8.64
N HIS A 369 16.12 -9.50 -7.53
CA HIS A 369 16.16 -8.73 -6.30
C HIS A 369 17.11 -7.53 -6.39
N ASP A 370 18.25 -7.70 -7.07
CA ASP A 370 19.20 -6.62 -7.33
C ASP A 370 18.58 -5.57 -8.26
N LEU A 371 17.96 -5.98 -9.37
CA LEU A 371 17.18 -5.09 -10.23
C LEU A 371 16.10 -4.32 -9.46
N TYR A 372 15.43 -4.99 -8.51
CA TYR A 372 14.42 -4.37 -7.67
C TYR A 372 15.00 -3.31 -6.72
N MET A 373 16.16 -3.58 -6.12
CA MET A 373 16.84 -2.60 -5.26
C MET A 373 17.34 -1.40 -6.06
N GLU A 374 17.92 -1.62 -7.24
CA GLU A 374 18.35 -0.55 -8.15
C GLU A 374 17.19 0.36 -8.54
N GLU A 375 16.02 -0.20 -8.88
CA GLU A 375 14.86 0.62 -9.20
C GLU A 375 14.32 1.43 -8.00
N ILE A 376 14.40 0.88 -6.77
CA ILE A 376 14.07 1.65 -5.56
C ILE A 376 15.03 2.84 -5.39
N GLU A 377 16.32 2.63 -5.61
CA GLU A 377 17.33 3.71 -5.55
C GLU A 377 17.09 4.76 -6.63
N LYS A 378 16.73 4.36 -7.86
CA LYS A 378 16.37 5.30 -8.93
C LYS A 378 15.15 6.15 -8.58
N ILE A 379 14.11 5.59 -7.97
CA ILE A 379 12.95 6.37 -7.49
C ILE A 379 13.39 7.37 -6.42
N TRP A 380 14.24 6.94 -5.47
CA TRP A 380 14.77 7.83 -4.43
C TRP A 380 15.54 9.01 -5.04
N GLU A 381 16.52 8.74 -5.89
CA GLU A 381 17.33 9.78 -6.53
C GLU A 381 16.49 10.75 -7.37
N ALA A 382 15.46 10.26 -8.06
CA ALA A 382 14.59 11.10 -8.88
C ALA A 382 13.75 12.10 -8.07
N TYR A 383 13.34 11.75 -6.85
CA TYR A 383 12.30 12.51 -6.12
C TYR A 383 12.66 12.93 -4.69
N LYS A 384 13.81 12.53 -4.14
CA LYS A 384 14.22 12.90 -2.76
C LYS A 384 14.27 14.40 -2.53
N ASP A 385 14.71 15.18 -3.51
CA ASP A 385 14.80 16.64 -3.38
C ASP A 385 13.44 17.34 -3.56
N GLN A 386 12.46 16.64 -4.16
CA GLN A 386 11.09 17.11 -4.27
C GLN A 386 10.28 16.80 -3.01
N PHE A 387 10.27 15.54 -2.57
CA PHE A 387 9.36 15.05 -1.53
C PHE A 387 10.02 14.82 -0.16
N ALA A 388 11.34 14.77 -0.07
CA ALA A 388 12.11 14.58 1.17
C ALA A 388 13.10 15.73 1.43
N LYS A 389 12.64 16.98 1.24
CA LYS A 389 13.44 18.20 1.46
C LYS A 389 14.01 18.33 2.88
N GLY A 390 13.30 17.79 3.88
CA GLY A 390 13.68 17.82 5.30
C GLY A 390 14.37 16.55 5.80
N ARG A 391 14.89 15.69 4.91
CA ARG A 391 15.52 14.42 5.30
C ARG A 391 16.74 14.63 6.19
N THR A 392 16.92 13.75 7.16
CA THR A 392 18.06 13.73 8.09
C THR A 392 19.13 12.74 7.65
N SER A 393 18.80 11.81 6.75
CA SER A 393 19.73 10.88 6.11
C SER A 393 19.29 10.56 4.68
N GLU A 394 20.23 10.07 3.88
CA GLU A 394 19.90 9.43 2.59
C GLU A 394 19.21 8.07 2.80
N LEU A 395 18.71 7.49 1.71
CA LEU A 395 18.15 6.14 1.68
C LEU A 395 19.15 5.12 2.22
N VAL A 396 18.69 4.27 3.16
CA VAL A 396 19.49 3.18 3.72
C VAL A 396 18.75 1.86 3.52
N ILE A 397 19.31 0.98 2.69
CA ILE A 397 18.79 -0.39 2.52
C ILE A 397 19.58 -1.35 3.43
N SER A 398 18.89 -1.97 4.39
CA SER A 398 19.43 -2.87 5.41
C SER A 398 18.85 -4.29 5.32
N ALA A 399 19.42 -5.20 6.12
CA ALA A 399 19.12 -6.64 6.13
C ALA A 399 18.10 -7.05 7.20
#